data_AF-A0A930AJT6-F1
#
_entry.id   AF-A0A930AJT6-F1
#
_cell.length_a   1.000
_cell.length_b   1.000
_cell.length_c   1.000
_cell.angle_alpha   90.00
_cell.angle_beta   90.00
_cell.angle_gamma   90.00
#
_symmetry.space_group_name_H-M   'P 1'
#
loop_
_entity.id
_entity.type
_entity.pdbx_description
1 polymer ?
#
loop_
_entity_poly.entity_id
_entity_poly.type
_entity_poly.pdbx_seq_one_letter_code
_entity_poly.pdbx_strand_id
1 'polypeptide(L)'
;MRYLFITFSIFSDILFYIAKGELRMFKQRQTDMLNGVIWKEILLFFIPIMFGSIFQQLYNTADAMVVGNYVGKEALAAVGGSTGVVIGLLVNLIVGLSSGATVVIAQAYGSNNYSSVKKAVQTAMSSSVYIGAIFTVIGIIFTPWAMNMLNVPADIMDYSVLYMRIFMLGMIPTMIYNTGAGILRAVGDSKRPLYFLVAACITNIVLDVVFVVFFHWDVAGVAIATVVSQVVSGVLTLYILSAEDSAYYFDIRNLHCDMHILKQILVIGLPNGIQGALYSFANLFIQATVNGYGTNTVAAYTAFGKIDALFWNYSGALG
;
A
#
# COMPACT_ATOMS: atom_id res chain seq x y z
N MET A 1 -31.13 11.35 -5.38
CA MET A 1 -31.50 9.91 -5.29
C MET A 1 -31.27 9.14 -6.59
N ARG A 2 -31.77 9.58 -7.75
CA ARG A 2 -31.65 8.82 -9.02
C ARG A 2 -30.19 8.65 -9.53
N TYR A 3 -29.35 9.67 -9.38
CA TYR A 3 -27.93 9.59 -9.74
C TYR A 3 -27.12 8.63 -8.86
N LEU A 4 -27.48 8.48 -7.57
CA LEU A 4 -26.76 7.66 -6.59
C LEU A 4 -26.99 6.14 -6.80
N PHE A 5 -28.21 5.76 -7.15
CA PHE A 5 -28.54 4.37 -7.52
C PHE A 5 -27.86 3.97 -8.84
N ILE A 6 -27.73 4.93 -9.76
CA ILE A 6 -26.98 4.73 -11.00
C ILE A 6 -25.49 4.55 -10.68
N THR A 7 -24.88 5.34 -9.79
CA THR A 7 -23.48 5.16 -9.40
C THR A 7 -23.23 3.84 -8.68
N PHE A 8 -24.11 3.41 -7.75
CA PHE A 8 -23.94 2.16 -7.01
C PHE A 8 -24.21 0.91 -7.87
N SER A 9 -25.21 0.96 -8.76
CA SER A 9 -25.48 -0.11 -9.73
C SER A 9 -24.36 -0.19 -10.76
N ILE A 10 -23.90 0.94 -11.31
CA ILE A 10 -22.76 0.97 -12.23
C ILE A 10 -21.48 0.51 -11.53
N PHE A 11 -21.26 0.85 -10.25
CA PHE A 11 -20.08 0.40 -9.49
C PHE A 11 -20.13 -1.11 -9.22
N SER A 12 -21.28 -1.65 -8.78
CA SER A 12 -21.50 -3.09 -8.63
C SER A 12 -21.33 -3.83 -9.95
N ASP A 13 -21.91 -3.31 -11.03
CA ASP A 13 -21.82 -3.90 -12.36
C ASP A 13 -20.39 -3.79 -12.92
N ILE A 14 -19.66 -2.70 -12.68
CA ILE A 14 -18.25 -2.55 -13.07
C ILE A 14 -17.37 -3.51 -12.26
N LEU A 15 -17.54 -3.62 -10.94
CA LEU A 15 -16.78 -4.55 -10.11
C LEU A 15 -17.08 -6.01 -10.48
N PHE A 16 -18.34 -6.31 -10.79
CA PHE A 16 -18.77 -7.63 -11.26
C PHE A 16 -18.33 -7.92 -12.70
N TYR A 17 -18.28 -6.92 -13.59
CA TYR A 17 -17.85 -7.07 -14.98
C TYR A 17 -16.32 -7.08 -15.11
N ILE A 18 -15.60 -6.36 -14.26
CA ILE A 18 -14.15 -6.50 -14.07
C ILE A 18 -13.86 -7.88 -13.49
N ALA A 19 -14.53 -8.29 -12.41
CA ALA A 19 -14.34 -9.63 -11.85
C ALA A 19 -14.63 -10.75 -12.87
N LYS A 20 -15.74 -10.68 -13.60
CA LYS A 20 -16.21 -11.75 -14.51
C LYS A 20 -15.58 -11.70 -15.91
N GLY A 21 -15.23 -10.51 -16.39
CA GLY A 21 -14.54 -10.28 -17.65
C GLY A 21 -13.03 -10.55 -17.54
N GLU A 22 -12.41 -10.18 -16.41
CA GLU A 22 -11.01 -10.50 -16.15
C GLU A 22 -10.81 -11.97 -15.79
N LEU A 23 -11.79 -12.66 -15.17
CA LEU A 23 -11.75 -14.11 -14.94
C LEU A 23 -11.59 -14.96 -16.21
N ARG A 24 -12.00 -14.45 -17.38
CA ARG A 24 -11.75 -15.11 -18.68
C ARG A 24 -10.48 -14.62 -19.39
N MET A 25 -10.00 -13.41 -19.06
CA MET A 25 -8.72 -12.87 -19.53
C MET A 25 -7.51 -13.32 -18.69
N PHE A 26 -7.73 -13.86 -17.48
CA PHE A 26 -6.69 -14.37 -16.56
C PHE A 26 -5.96 -15.62 -17.08
N LYS A 27 -6.22 -16.05 -18.32
CA LYS A 27 -5.53 -17.17 -18.97
C LYS A 27 -4.37 -16.78 -19.88
N GLN A 28 -3.85 -15.54 -19.86
CA GLN A 28 -2.81 -15.14 -20.84
C GLN A 28 -1.55 -14.48 -20.28
N ARG A 29 -0.48 -15.29 -20.39
CA ARG A 29 0.97 -15.02 -20.39
C ARG A 29 1.54 -14.35 -19.14
N GLN A 30 2.03 -15.20 -18.23
CA GLN A 30 3.26 -14.91 -17.50
C GLN A 30 4.31 -14.42 -18.50
N THR A 31 4.83 -13.23 -18.25
CA THR A 31 5.96 -12.71 -19.01
C THR A 31 7.18 -13.56 -18.68
N ASP A 32 7.72 -14.23 -19.71
CA ASP A 32 8.89 -15.10 -19.56
C ASP A 32 10.13 -14.20 -19.49
N MET A 33 10.37 -13.64 -18.30
CA MET A 33 11.52 -12.78 -18.04
C MET A 33 12.86 -13.54 -18.13
N LEU A 34 12.83 -14.87 -18.20
CA LEU A 34 14.02 -15.72 -18.29
C LEU A 34 14.42 -16.01 -19.75
N ASN A 35 13.45 -16.14 -20.67
CA ASN A 35 13.71 -16.50 -22.07
C ASN A 35 13.27 -15.44 -23.11
N GLY A 36 12.64 -14.34 -22.67
CA GLY A 36 12.16 -13.26 -23.53
C GLY A 36 13.21 -12.21 -23.91
N VAL A 37 12.82 -11.24 -24.75
CA VAL A 37 13.69 -10.10 -25.10
C VAL A 37 13.75 -9.14 -23.90
N ILE A 38 14.86 -9.17 -23.16
CA ILE A 38 15.06 -8.48 -21.87
C ILE A 38 14.46 -7.07 -21.82
N TRP A 39 14.75 -6.21 -22.80
CA TRP A 39 14.26 -4.82 -22.77
C TRP A 39 12.73 -4.71 -22.91
N LYS A 40 12.08 -5.59 -23.67
CA LYS A 40 10.61 -5.61 -23.82
C LYS A 40 9.93 -6.10 -22.53
N GLU A 41 10.52 -7.10 -21.91
CA GLU A 41 10.05 -7.69 -20.66
C GLU A 41 10.17 -6.71 -19.49
N ILE A 42 11.31 -6.01 -19.39
CA ILE A 42 11.50 -4.91 -18.42
C ILE A 42 10.46 -3.81 -18.66
N LEU A 43 10.22 -3.41 -19.90
CA LEU A 43 9.28 -2.33 -20.22
C LEU A 43 7.82 -2.73 -19.92
N LEU A 44 7.45 -3.99 -20.17
CA LEU A 44 6.13 -4.53 -19.82
C LEU A 44 5.94 -4.69 -18.30
N PHE A 45 7.01 -4.92 -17.54
CA PHE A 45 6.98 -4.99 -16.07
C PHE A 45 6.97 -3.61 -15.42
N PHE A 46 7.74 -2.68 -16.01
CA PHE A 46 7.88 -1.29 -15.60
C PHE A 46 6.56 -0.51 -15.69
N ILE A 47 5.85 -0.62 -16.83
CA ILE A 47 4.64 0.18 -17.07
C ILE A 47 3.60 -0.02 -15.95
N PRO A 48 3.21 -1.25 -15.57
CA PRO A 48 2.23 -1.45 -14.51
C PRO A 48 2.68 -0.94 -13.14
N ILE A 49 3.97 -1.08 -12.80
CA ILE A 49 4.49 -0.58 -11.52
C ILE A 49 4.46 0.94 -11.48
N MET A 50 4.90 1.60 -12.56
CA MET A 50 4.87 3.06 -12.67
C MET A 50 3.43 3.59 -12.55
N PHE A 51 2.48 2.99 -13.28
CA PHE A 51 1.05 3.35 -13.14
C PHE A 51 0.55 3.08 -11.72
N GLY A 52 1.00 1.99 -11.08
CA GLY A 52 0.66 1.68 -9.71
C GLY A 52 1.02 2.82 -8.76
N SER A 53 2.26 3.31 -8.82
CA SER A 53 2.70 4.46 -8.01
C SER A 53 1.88 5.72 -8.28
N ILE A 54 1.49 5.98 -9.54
CA ILE A 54 0.62 7.11 -9.89
C ILE A 54 -0.77 6.95 -9.26
N PHE A 55 -1.39 5.76 -9.33
CA PHE A 55 -2.69 5.51 -8.71
C PHE A 55 -2.64 5.62 -7.18
N GLN A 56 -1.54 5.18 -6.56
CA GLN A 56 -1.32 5.36 -5.13
C GLN A 56 -1.18 6.85 -4.77
N GLN A 57 -0.52 7.65 -5.61
CA GLN A 57 -0.43 9.09 -5.43
C GLN A 57 -1.80 9.78 -5.60
N LEU A 58 -2.60 9.34 -6.57
CA LEU A 58 -3.97 9.84 -6.78
C LEU A 58 -4.86 9.52 -5.58
N TYR A 59 -4.76 8.32 -5.03
CA TYR A 59 -5.43 7.91 -3.80
C TYR A 59 -5.07 8.85 -2.63
N ASN A 60 -3.77 9.06 -2.35
CA ASN A 60 -3.34 9.98 -1.29
C ASN A 60 -3.80 11.42 -1.53
N THR A 61 -3.87 11.84 -2.79
CA THR A 61 -4.30 13.20 -3.17
C THR A 61 -5.81 13.36 -3.01
N ALA A 62 -6.60 12.34 -3.35
CA ALA A 62 -8.04 12.34 -3.19
C ALA A 62 -8.44 12.43 -1.71
N ASP A 63 -7.83 11.60 -0.85
CA ASP A 63 -8.00 11.66 0.61
C ASP A 63 -7.77 13.10 1.12
N ALA A 64 -6.62 13.69 0.76
CA ALA A 64 -6.28 15.06 1.17
C ALA A 64 -7.28 16.11 0.65
N MET A 65 -7.74 15.99 -0.60
CA MET A 65 -8.73 16.90 -1.18
C MET A 65 -10.09 16.79 -0.51
N VAL A 66 -10.54 15.57 -0.18
CA VAL A 66 -11.83 15.35 0.49
C VAL A 66 -11.78 15.92 1.90
N VAL A 67 -10.74 15.59 2.68
CA VAL A 67 -10.57 16.13 4.03
C VAL A 67 -10.48 17.66 4.02
N GLY A 68 -9.68 18.22 3.11
CA GLY A 68 -9.46 19.67 3.01
C GLY A 68 -10.71 20.46 2.63
N ASN A 69 -11.52 19.96 1.67
CA ASN A 69 -12.69 20.69 1.18
C ASN A 69 -13.94 20.48 2.04
N TYR A 70 -14.14 19.28 2.61
CA TYR A 70 -15.40 18.94 3.28
C TYR A 70 -15.34 18.96 4.80
N VAL A 71 -14.16 18.75 5.40
CA VAL A 71 -13.99 18.75 6.87
C VAL A 71 -13.29 20.02 7.34
N GLY A 72 -12.24 20.43 6.61
CA GLY A 72 -11.58 21.71 6.80
C GLY A 72 -10.08 21.60 7.07
N LYS A 73 -9.46 22.77 7.25
CA LYS A 73 -8.00 22.92 7.38
C LYS A 73 -7.39 22.19 8.58
N GLU A 74 -8.11 22.11 9.70
CA GLU A 74 -7.66 21.43 10.94
C GLU A 74 -7.60 19.92 10.72
N ALA A 75 -8.62 19.35 10.10
CA ALA A 75 -8.65 17.95 9.70
C ALA A 75 -7.57 17.61 8.66
N LEU A 76 -7.36 18.48 7.67
CA LEU A 76 -6.30 18.29 6.68
C LEU A 76 -4.91 18.33 7.32
N ALA A 77 -4.69 19.24 8.28
CA ALA A 77 -3.44 19.31 9.04
C ALA A 77 -3.24 18.08 9.93
N ALA A 78 -4.32 17.54 10.52
CA ALA A 78 -4.27 16.31 11.30
C ALA A 78 -3.86 15.11 10.42
N VAL A 79 -4.55 14.89 9.29
CA VAL A 79 -4.34 13.73 8.40
C VAL A 79 -3.05 13.84 7.58
N GLY A 80 -2.76 15.00 7.02
CA GLY A 80 -1.62 15.22 6.13
C GLY A 80 -0.33 15.65 6.84
N GLY A 81 -0.42 16.15 8.07
CA GLY A 81 0.72 16.61 8.87
C GLY A 81 1.36 15.47 9.65
N SER A 82 1.23 15.52 10.97
CA SER A 82 1.95 14.61 11.87
C SER A 82 1.52 13.15 11.73
N THR A 83 0.25 12.86 11.48
CA THR A 83 -0.18 11.47 11.24
C THR A 83 0.35 10.94 9.92
N GLY A 84 0.35 11.76 8.86
CA GLY A 84 0.93 11.42 7.56
C GLY A 84 2.41 11.03 7.64
N VAL A 85 3.21 11.71 8.47
CA VAL A 85 4.62 11.34 8.72
C VAL A 85 4.74 9.95 9.34
N VAL A 86 3.94 9.66 10.37
CA VAL A 86 3.98 8.34 11.04
C VAL A 86 3.46 7.23 10.13
N ILE A 87 2.38 7.49 9.38
CA ILE A 87 1.86 6.56 8.38
C ILE A 87 2.89 6.28 7.31
N GLY A 88 3.58 7.30 6.79
CA GLY A 88 4.65 7.15 5.82
C GLY A 88 5.78 6.26 6.33
N LEU A 89 6.23 6.46 7.57
CA LEU A 89 7.23 5.59 8.22
C LEU A 89 6.78 4.14 8.28
N LEU A 90 5.53 3.90 8.70
CA LEU A 90 4.97 2.55 8.82
C LEU A 90 4.80 1.88 7.46
N VAL A 91 4.25 2.59 6.48
CA VAL A 91 4.08 2.08 5.11
C VAL A 91 5.44 1.76 4.48
N ASN A 92 6.45 2.61 4.65
CA ASN A 92 7.81 2.35 4.16
C ASN A 92 8.41 1.10 4.80
N LEU A 93 8.21 0.92 6.10
CA LEU A 93 8.66 -0.28 6.81
C LEU A 93 7.92 -1.53 6.29
N ILE A 94 6.60 -1.43 6.08
CA ILE A 94 5.76 -2.52 5.56
C ILE A 94 6.19 -2.95 4.15
N VAL A 95 6.40 -1.97 3.26
CA VAL A 95 6.89 -2.20 1.90
C VAL A 95 8.29 -2.82 1.94
N GLY A 96 9.17 -2.32 2.82
CA GLY A 96 10.50 -2.87 3.04
C GLY A 96 10.46 -4.34 3.48
N LEU A 97 9.67 -4.68 4.50
CA LEU A 97 9.49 -6.07 4.93
C LEU A 97 8.91 -6.96 3.81
N SER A 98 7.91 -6.46 3.08
CA SER A 98 7.29 -7.17 1.95
C SER A 98 8.26 -7.40 0.79
N SER A 99 9.22 -6.49 0.58
CA SER A 99 10.28 -6.65 -0.42
C SER A 99 11.18 -7.85 -0.11
N GLY A 100 11.43 -8.13 1.17
CA GLY A 100 12.20 -9.31 1.59
C GLY A 100 11.53 -10.62 1.15
N ALA A 101 10.21 -10.71 1.30
CA ALA A 101 9.43 -11.86 0.83
C ALA A 101 9.48 -11.97 -0.71
N THR A 102 9.37 -10.83 -1.40
CA THR A 102 9.45 -10.74 -2.87
C THR A 102 10.78 -11.30 -3.37
N VAL A 103 11.91 -10.93 -2.76
CA VAL A 103 13.25 -11.38 -3.17
C VAL A 103 13.44 -12.88 -2.97
N VAL A 104 13.08 -13.41 -1.79
CA VAL A 104 13.21 -14.85 -1.49
C VAL A 104 12.38 -15.69 -2.46
N ILE A 105 11.17 -15.24 -2.78
CA ILE A 105 10.26 -15.93 -3.70
C ILE A 105 10.78 -15.83 -5.14
N ALA A 106 11.29 -14.67 -5.57
CA ALA A 106 11.88 -14.49 -6.89
C ALA A 106 13.10 -15.42 -7.10
N GLN A 107 13.95 -15.57 -6.08
CA GLN A 107 15.10 -16.48 -6.12
C GLN A 107 14.66 -17.96 -6.20
N ALA A 108 13.65 -18.36 -5.41
CA ALA A 108 13.09 -19.71 -5.46
C ALA A 108 12.41 -20.01 -6.80
N TYR A 109 11.73 -19.02 -7.38
CA TYR A 109 11.06 -19.12 -8.67
C TYR A 109 12.06 -19.21 -9.82
N GLY A 110 13.08 -18.33 -9.83
CA GLY A 110 14.14 -18.34 -10.83
C GLY A 110 15.01 -19.60 -10.83
N SER A 111 15.12 -20.29 -9.68
CA SER A 111 15.77 -21.60 -9.58
C SER A 111 14.88 -22.80 -9.95
N ASN A 112 13.67 -22.54 -10.46
CA ASN A 112 12.65 -23.56 -10.80
C ASN A 112 12.28 -24.48 -9.61
N ASN A 113 12.52 -24.05 -8.37
CA ASN A 113 12.19 -24.82 -7.19
C ASN A 113 10.78 -24.49 -6.68
N TYR A 114 9.77 -24.98 -7.39
CA TYR A 114 8.36 -24.71 -7.10
C TYR A 114 7.92 -25.18 -5.70
N SER A 115 8.57 -26.21 -5.14
CA SER A 115 8.30 -26.66 -3.76
C SER A 115 8.70 -25.59 -2.73
N SER A 116 9.85 -24.95 -2.94
CA SER A 116 10.33 -23.83 -2.12
C SER A 116 9.49 -22.57 -2.34
N VAL A 117 9.02 -22.31 -3.57
CA VAL A 117 8.09 -21.21 -3.85
C VAL A 117 6.82 -21.34 -3.02
N LYS A 118 6.19 -22.53 -3.01
CA LYS A 118 4.97 -22.77 -2.22
C LYS A 118 5.19 -22.55 -0.72
N LYS A 119 6.29 -23.08 -0.17
CA LYS A 119 6.65 -22.87 1.24
C LYS A 119 6.92 -21.41 1.55
N ALA A 120 7.61 -20.69 0.66
CA ALA A 120 7.93 -19.29 0.83
C ALA A 120 6.68 -18.41 0.76
N VAL A 121 5.73 -18.69 -0.15
CA VAL A 121 4.43 -18.01 -0.22
C VAL A 121 3.62 -18.22 1.05
N GLN A 122 3.50 -19.47 1.53
CA GLN A 122 2.79 -19.76 2.78
C GLN A 122 3.43 -19.06 3.98
N THR A 123 4.75 -19.10 4.08
CA THR A 123 5.50 -18.44 5.16
C THR A 123 5.36 -16.92 5.09
N ALA A 124 5.49 -16.33 3.90
CA ALA A 124 5.33 -14.90 3.70
C ALA A 124 3.92 -14.45 4.11
N MET A 125 2.87 -15.04 3.54
CA MET A 125 1.49 -14.63 3.82
C MET A 125 1.09 -14.84 5.28
N SER A 126 1.49 -15.97 5.90
CA SER A 126 1.26 -16.19 7.34
C SER A 126 2.01 -15.17 8.20
N SER A 127 3.29 -14.89 7.89
CA SER A 127 4.07 -13.87 8.58
C SER A 127 3.48 -12.47 8.45
N SER A 128 2.90 -12.11 7.30
CA SER A 128 2.24 -10.82 7.08
C SER A 128 1.02 -10.62 7.98
N VAL A 129 0.27 -11.69 8.28
CA VAL A 129 -0.83 -11.65 9.26
C VAL A 129 -0.29 -11.45 10.68
N TYR A 130 0.72 -12.21 11.10
CA TYR A 130 1.31 -12.07 12.43
C TYR A 130 1.97 -10.71 12.65
N ILE A 131 2.78 -10.27 11.70
CA ILE A 131 3.46 -8.97 11.72
C ILE A 131 2.42 -7.84 11.67
N GLY A 132 1.43 -7.92 10.79
CA GLY A 132 0.34 -6.94 10.71
C GLY A 132 -0.45 -6.84 12.02
N ALA A 133 -0.74 -7.96 12.68
CA ALA A 133 -1.42 -7.98 13.98
C ALA A 133 -0.56 -7.33 15.07
N ILE A 134 0.75 -7.60 15.10
CA ILE A 134 1.70 -6.96 16.02
C ILE A 134 1.71 -5.44 15.79
N PHE A 135 1.81 -4.99 14.53
CA PHE A 135 1.75 -3.57 14.19
C PHE A 135 0.42 -2.91 14.58
N THR A 136 -0.70 -3.63 14.42
CA THR A 136 -2.02 -3.14 14.84
C THR A 136 -2.06 -2.89 16.35
N VAL A 137 -1.66 -3.88 17.15
CA VAL A 137 -1.71 -3.79 18.62
C VAL A 137 -0.76 -2.72 19.14
N ILE A 138 0.50 -2.75 18.69
CA ILE A 138 1.51 -1.75 19.08
C ILE A 138 1.04 -0.36 18.63
N GLY A 139 0.56 -0.24 17.40
CA GLY A 139 0.08 0.99 16.82
C GLY A 139 -1.03 1.63 17.64
N ILE A 140 -2.09 0.90 17.99
CA ILE A 140 -3.22 1.42 18.77
C ILE A 140 -2.78 1.90 20.16
N ILE A 141 -1.89 1.14 20.83
CA ILE A 141 -1.42 1.46 22.18
C ILE A 141 -0.48 2.67 22.16
N PHE A 142 0.45 2.71 21.21
CA PHE A 142 1.49 3.76 21.15
C PHE A 142 1.06 5.01 20.38
N THR A 143 -0.07 5.00 19.66
CA THR A 143 -0.56 6.17 18.89
C THR A 143 -0.60 7.46 19.73
N PRO A 144 -1.22 7.50 20.93
CA PRO A 144 -1.29 8.74 21.71
C PRO A 144 0.09 9.23 22.16
N TRP A 145 1.01 8.31 22.46
CA TRP A 145 2.38 8.64 22.84
C TRP A 145 3.17 9.19 21.65
N ALA A 146 3.05 8.56 20.48
CA ALA A 146 3.68 9.02 19.24
C ALA A 146 3.20 10.42 18.83
N MET A 147 1.89 10.69 18.93
CA MET A 147 1.33 12.01 18.63
C MET A 147 1.79 13.09 19.62
N ASN A 148 1.91 12.76 20.92
CA ASN A 148 2.49 13.67 21.90
C ASN A 148 3.98 13.94 21.65
N MET A 149 4.75 12.92 21.24
CA MET A 149 6.17 13.08 20.95
C MET A 149 6.44 13.98 19.74
N LEU A 150 5.50 14.02 18.79
CA LEU A 150 5.52 14.94 17.64
C LEU A 150 5.03 16.36 17.97
N ASN A 151 4.71 16.64 19.24
CA ASN A 151 4.14 17.93 19.68
C ASN A 151 2.93 18.36 18.82
N VAL A 152 2.02 17.42 18.55
CA VAL A 152 0.78 17.72 17.82
C VAL A 152 -0.03 18.74 18.65
N PRO A 153 -0.41 19.90 18.07
CA PRO A 153 -1.14 20.90 18.82
C PRO A 153 -2.55 20.40 19.22
N ALA A 154 -3.04 20.91 20.35
CA ALA A 154 -4.21 20.35 21.06
C ALA A 154 -5.52 20.43 20.26
N ASP A 155 -5.61 21.39 19.34
CA ASP A 155 -6.72 21.60 18.41
C ASP A 155 -6.88 20.49 17.38
N ILE A 156 -5.81 19.76 17.04
CA ILE A 156 -5.83 18.66 16.07
C ILE A 156 -5.45 17.29 16.65
N MET A 157 -5.14 17.23 17.95
CA MET A 157 -4.73 15.99 18.63
C MET A 157 -5.80 14.90 18.55
N ASP A 158 -7.06 15.25 18.84
CA ASP A 158 -8.16 14.28 18.85
C ASP A 158 -8.44 13.71 17.46
N TYR A 159 -8.44 14.57 16.43
CA TYR A 159 -8.55 14.14 15.03
C TYR A 159 -7.39 13.23 14.62
N SER A 160 -6.16 13.56 15.03
CA SER A 160 -4.96 12.80 14.72
C SER A 160 -4.97 11.41 15.35
N VAL A 161 -5.35 11.32 16.63
CA VAL A 161 -5.44 10.05 17.37
C VAL A 161 -6.56 9.18 16.83
N LEU A 162 -7.72 9.76 16.52
CA LEU A 162 -8.86 9.03 15.93
C LEU A 162 -8.48 8.45 14.57
N TYR A 163 -7.91 9.27 13.69
CA TYR A 163 -7.47 8.85 12.36
C TYR A 163 -6.46 7.71 12.43
N MET A 164 -5.41 7.88 13.26
CA MET A 164 -4.37 6.86 13.41
C MET A 164 -4.89 5.56 13.99
N ARG A 165 -5.76 5.60 15.01
CA ARG A 165 -6.34 4.36 15.57
C ARG A 165 -7.14 3.58 14.55
N ILE A 166 -7.93 4.26 13.73
CA ILE A 166 -8.69 3.62 12.66
C ILE A 166 -7.73 3.06 11.61
N PHE A 167 -6.75 3.85 11.17
CA PHE A 167 -5.73 3.41 10.19
C PHE A 167 -4.99 2.14 10.66
N MET A 168 -4.65 2.05 11.94
CA MET A 168 -3.98 0.87 12.50
C MET A 168 -4.78 -0.42 12.37
N LEU A 169 -6.12 -0.36 12.32
CA LEU A 169 -6.96 -1.53 12.07
C LEU A 169 -6.79 -2.09 10.65
N GLY A 170 -6.35 -1.25 9.70
CA GLY A 170 -6.07 -1.62 8.30
C GLY A 170 -4.70 -2.25 8.07
N MET A 171 -3.87 -2.41 9.11
CA MET A 171 -2.50 -2.91 8.97
C MET A 171 -2.41 -4.34 8.43
N ILE A 172 -3.30 -5.24 8.88
CA ILE A 172 -3.32 -6.63 8.41
C ILE A 172 -3.63 -6.69 6.90
N PRO A 173 -4.74 -6.11 6.40
CA PRO A 173 -5.01 -6.05 4.97
C PRO A 173 -3.90 -5.39 4.16
N THR A 174 -3.33 -4.30 4.67
CA THR A 174 -2.20 -3.61 4.01
C THR A 174 -1.00 -4.53 3.85
N MET A 175 -0.67 -5.31 4.87
CA MET A 175 0.42 -6.27 4.82
C MET A 175 0.16 -7.40 3.83
N ILE A 176 -1.06 -7.95 3.85
CA ILE A 176 -1.52 -8.97 2.92
C ILE A 176 -1.42 -8.49 1.47
N TYR A 177 -1.92 -7.29 1.19
CA TYR A 177 -1.86 -6.68 -0.14
C TYR A 177 -0.41 -6.48 -0.59
N ASN A 178 0.44 -5.85 0.23
CA ASN A 178 1.83 -5.56 -0.16
C ASN A 178 2.65 -6.84 -0.38
N THR A 179 2.47 -7.84 0.50
CA THR A 179 3.15 -9.12 0.37
C THR A 179 2.64 -9.88 -0.84
N GLY A 180 1.32 -9.99 -1.04
CA GLY A 180 0.76 -10.71 -2.17
C GLY A 180 1.01 -10.03 -3.52
N ALA A 181 0.98 -8.70 -3.57
CA ALA A 181 1.43 -7.93 -4.72
C ALA A 181 2.93 -8.18 -5.01
N GLY A 182 3.75 -8.30 -3.95
CA GLY A 182 5.14 -8.70 -4.04
C GLY A 182 5.33 -10.11 -4.61
N ILE A 183 4.53 -11.08 -4.16
CA ILE A 183 4.53 -12.46 -4.66
C ILE A 183 4.20 -12.49 -6.16
N LEU A 184 3.13 -11.82 -6.56
CA LEU A 184 2.72 -11.73 -7.97
C LEU A 184 3.82 -11.11 -8.83
N ARG A 185 4.43 -10.02 -8.35
CA ARG A 185 5.60 -9.40 -9.01
C ARG A 185 6.80 -10.34 -9.10
N ALA A 186 7.09 -11.12 -8.05
CA ALA A 186 8.21 -12.05 -8.01
C ALA A 186 8.08 -13.18 -9.07
N VAL A 187 6.85 -13.55 -9.44
CA VAL A 187 6.58 -14.56 -10.47
C VAL A 187 6.31 -13.95 -11.86
N GLY A 188 6.55 -12.64 -12.02
CA GLY A 188 6.42 -11.91 -13.29
C GLY A 188 5.03 -11.37 -13.61
N ASP A 189 4.08 -11.39 -12.68
CA ASP A 189 2.74 -10.79 -12.82
C ASP A 189 2.66 -9.41 -12.16
N SER A 190 2.90 -8.37 -12.94
CA SER A 190 2.78 -6.97 -12.51
C SER A 190 1.40 -6.36 -12.80
N LYS A 191 0.54 -7.03 -13.58
CA LYS A 191 -0.76 -6.48 -14.00
C LYS A 191 -1.82 -6.67 -12.95
N ARG A 192 -1.94 -7.85 -12.36
CA ARG A 192 -2.95 -8.12 -11.32
C ARG A 192 -2.81 -7.20 -10.11
N PRO A 193 -1.60 -6.96 -9.55
CA PRO A 193 -1.42 -5.97 -8.48
C PRO A 193 -1.90 -4.57 -8.84
N LEU A 194 -1.66 -4.11 -10.09
CA LEU A 194 -2.14 -2.82 -10.56
C LEU A 194 -3.66 -2.75 -10.55
N TYR A 195 -4.35 -3.78 -11.07
CA TYR A 195 -5.82 -3.78 -11.09
C TYR A 195 -6.42 -3.75 -9.68
N PHE A 196 -5.82 -4.45 -8.71
CA PHE A 196 -6.28 -4.37 -7.32
C PHE A 196 -6.10 -2.98 -6.73
N LEU A 197 -4.99 -2.32 -7.06
CA LEU A 197 -4.75 -0.95 -6.61
C LEU A 197 -5.73 0.04 -7.22
N VAL A 198 -6.05 -0.10 -8.52
CA VAL A 198 -7.06 0.70 -9.19
C VAL A 198 -8.43 0.48 -8.56
N ALA A 199 -8.82 -0.78 -8.30
CA ALA A 199 -10.07 -1.10 -7.62
C ALA A 199 -10.12 -0.48 -6.21
N ALA A 200 -9.02 -0.54 -5.45
CA ALA A 200 -8.92 0.08 -4.13
C ALA A 200 -9.02 1.61 -4.20
N CYS A 201 -8.35 2.24 -5.16
CA CYS A 201 -8.38 3.68 -5.39
C CYS A 201 -9.81 4.16 -5.70
N ILE A 202 -10.51 3.49 -6.62
CA ILE A 202 -11.89 3.82 -6.95
C ILE A 202 -12.81 3.60 -5.74
N THR A 203 -12.63 2.47 -5.03
CA THR A 203 -13.42 2.16 -3.83
C THR A 203 -13.24 3.22 -2.75
N ASN A 204 -12.01 3.67 -2.51
CA ASN A 204 -11.69 4.73 -1.55
C ASN A 204 -12.36 6.04 -1.93
N ILE A 205 -12.20 6.53 -3.15
CA ILE A 205 -12.81 7.79 -3.60
C ILE A 205 -14.34 7.75 -3.45
N VAL A 206 -14.97 6.63 -3.79
CA VAL A 206 -16.43 6.46 -3.63
C VAL A 206 -16.82 6.48 -2.15
N LEU A 207 -16.11 5.74 -1.30
CA LEU A 207 -16.38 5.67 0.13
C LEU A 207 -16.11 6.98 0.85
N ASP A 208 -15.08 7.73 0.46
CA ASP A 208 -14.78 9.06 0.99
C ASP A 208 -15.95 10.00 0.76
N VAL A 209 -16.46 10.06 -0.47
CA VAL A 209 -17.62 10.89 -0.79
C VAL A 209 -18.84 10.43 0.01
N VAL A 210 -19.06 9.13 0.16
CA VAL A 210 -20.22 8.61 0.91
C VAL A 210 -20.09 8.92 2.41
N PHE A 211 -18.99 8.57 3.06
CA PHE A 211 -18.85 8.71 4.51
C PHE A 211 -18.66 10.16 4.95
N VAL A 212 -17.94 10.96 4.17
CA VAL A 212 -17.69 12.37 4.52
C VAL A 212 -18.87 13.25 4.12
N VAL A 213 -19.36 13.13 2.88
CA VAL A 213 -20.38 14.07 2.36
C VAL A 213 -21.79 13.68 2.81
N PHE A 214 -22.10 12.38 2.93
CA PHE A 214 -23.46 11.93 3.26
C PHE A 214 -23.64 11.61 4.74
N PHE A 215 -22.68 10.93 5.35
CA PHE A 215 -22.77 10.54 6.77
C PHE A 215 -22.17 11.58 7.73
N HIS A 216 -21.44 12.58 7.22
CA HIS A 216 -20.77 13.61 8.02
C HIS A 216 -19.86 13.03 9.12
N TRP A 217 -19.16 11.94 8.80
CA TRP A 217 -18.23 11.28 9.74
C TRP A 217 -16.83 11.93 9.78
N ASP A 218 -16.68 13.11 9.16
CA ASP A 218 -15.46 13.91 9.16
C ASP A 218 -14.19 13.06 8.90
N VAL A 219 -13.18 13.22 9.75
CA VAL A 219 -11.89 12.51 9.69
C VAL A 219 -12.05 10.99 9.84
N ALA A 220 -13.04 10.53 10.63
CA ALA A 220 -13.29 9.11 10.79
C ALA A 220 -13.80 8.48 9.49
N GLY A 221 -14.61 9.22 8.72
CA GLY A 221 -15.12 8.78 7.42
C GLY A 221 -14.00 8.44 6.44
N VAL A 222 -13.00 9.33 6.32
CA VAL A 222 -11.82 9.13 5.46
C VAL A 222 -10.97 7.96 5.92
N ALA A 223 -10.70 7.88 7.23
CA ALA A 223 -9.92 6.76 7.77
C ALA A 223 -10.60 5.40 7.51
N ILE A 224 -11.93 5.32 7.69
CA ILE A 224 -12.70 4.10 7.45
C ILE A 224 -12.71 3.76 5.95
N ALA A 225 -12.92 4.74 5.07
CA ALA A 225 -12.89 4.54 3.62
C ALA A 225 -11.53 3.96 3.17
N THR A 226 -10.44 4.50 3.72
CA THR A 226 -9.08 3.99 3.54
C THR A 226 -8.94 2.54 4.00
N VAL A 227 -9.34 2.21 5.22
CA VAL A 227 -9.24 0.84 5.75
C VAL A 227 -10.09 -0.14 4.95
N VAL A 228 -11.32 0.23 4.59
CA VAL A 228 -12.19 -0.63 3.77
C VAL A 228 -11.56 -0.88 2.39
N SER A 229 -10.92 0.12 1.80
CA SER A 229 -10.25 -0.02 0.51
C SER A 229 -9.03 -0.94 0.59
N GLN A 230 -8.28 -0.87 1.70
CA GLN A 230 -7.20 -1.82 2.00
C GLN A 230 -7.73 -3.24 2.24
N VAL A 231 -8.89 -3.39 2.89
CA VAL A 231 -9.56 -4.69 3.03
C VAL A 231 -9.95 -5.26 1.67
N VAL A 232 -10.52 -4.45 0.78
CA VAL A 232 -10.89 -4.89 -0.58
C VAL A 232 -9.66 -5.37 -1.34
N SER A 233 -8.55 -4.61 -1.35
CA SER A 233 -7.32 -5.04 -2.05
C SER A 233 -6.68 -6.27 -1.42
N GLY A 234 -6.66 -6.37 -0.09
CA GLY A 234 -6.19 -7.54 0.64
C GLY A 234 -7.01 -8.79 0.34
N VAL A 235 -8.34 -8.69 0.32
CA VAL A 235 -9.24 -9.81 0.02
C VAL A 235 -9.12 -10.25 -1.44
N LEU A 236 -9.05 -9.32 -2.40
CA LEU A 236 -8.84 -9.65 -3.81
C LEU A 236 -7.51 -10.38 -4.02
N THR A 237 -6.46 -9.92 -3.33
CA THR A 237 -5.13 -10.53 -3.37
C THR A 237 -5.16 -11.95 -2.81
N LEU A 238 -5.78 -12.15 -1.65
CA LEU A 238 -5.98 -13.49 -1.06
C LEU A 238 -6.79 -14.41 -1.96
N TYR A 239 -7.89 -13.92 -2.53
CA TYR A 239 -8.75 -14.71 -3.41
C TYR A 239 -7.95 -15.25 -4.60
N ILE A 240 -7.16 -14.41 -5.26
CA ILE A 240 -6.36 -14.85 -6.41
C ILE A 240 -5.23 -15.81 -6.00
N LEU A 241 -4.54 -15.55 -4.88
CA LEU A 241 -3.53 -16.46 -4.36
C LEU A 241 -4.10 -17.83 -3.92
N SER A 242 -5.38 -17.88 -3.53
CA SER A 242 -6.05 -19.11 -3.07
C SER A 242 -6.91 -19.79 -4.14
N ALA A 243 -7.25 -19.13 -5.25
CA ALA A 243 -8.10 -19.69 -6.31
C ALA A 243 -7.31 -20.37 -7.43
N GLU A 244 -6.02 -20.09 -7.56
CA GLU A 244 -5.22 -20.55 -8.70
C GLU A 244 -4.39 -21.78 -8.34
N ASP A 245 -4.50 -22.82 -9.16
CA ASP A 245 -3.75 -24.09 -9.02
C ASP A 245 -2.33 -23.93 -9.60
N SER A 246 -1.63 -22.89 -9.15
CA SER A 246 -0.30 -22.49 -9.61
C SER A 246 0.77 -22.73 -8.55
N ALA A 247 2.04 -22.60 -8.93
CA ALA A 247 3.16 -22.82 -8.02
C ALA A 247 3.20 -21.88 -6.80
N TYR A 248 2.43 -20.78 -6.84
CA TYR A 248 2.28 -19.80 -5.76
C TYR A 248 0.94 -19.92 -5.02
N TYR A 249 0.28 -21.09 -5.10
CA TYR A 249 -0.95 -21.37 -4.36
C TYR A 249 -0.77 -21.18 -2.84
N PHE A 250 -1.64 -20.35 -2.26
CA PHE A 250 -1.73 -20.10 -0.82
C PHE A 250 -2.92 -20.86 -0.21
N ASP A 251 -2.61 -21.81 0.67
CA ASP A 251 -3.60 -22.53 1.46
C ASP A 251 -3.90 -21.80 2.78
N ILE A 252 -5.06 -21.16 2.86
CA ILE A 252 -5.51 -20.44 4.06
C ILE A 252 -5.81 -21.38 5.25
N ARG A 253 -6.06 -22.67 5.00
CA ARG A 253 -6.38 -23.67 6.03
C ARG A 253 -5.13 -24.33 6.60
N ASN A 254 -4.02 -24.27 5.88
CA ASN A 254 -2.77 -24.91 6.27
C ASN A 254 -1.65 -23.88 6.44
N LEU A 255 -1.80 -23.04 7.47
CA LEU A 255 -0.84 -22.00 7.87
C LEU A 255 0.45 -22.66 8.38
N HIS A 256 1.43 -22.83 7.49
CA HIS A 256 2.78 -23.23 7.85
C HIS A 256 3.73 -22.04 7.72
N CYS A 257 4.43 -21.74 8.81
CA CYS A 257 5.46 -20.72 8.86
C CYS A 257 6.81 -21.44 9.04
N ASP A 258 7.60 -21.53 7.97
CA ASP A 258 8.94 -22.10 8.04
C ASP A 258 9.91 -21.06 8.61
N MET A 259 10.41 -21.32 9.83
CA MET A 259 11.29 -20.39 10.53
C MET A 259 12.58 -20.07 9.75
N HIS A 260 13.09 -21.01 8.96
CA HIS A 260 14.28 -20.79 8.15
C HIS A 260 14.00 -19.78 7.03
N ILE A 261 12.89 -19.96 6.31
CA ILE A 261 12.46 -19.03 5.27
C ILE A 261 12.09 -17.66 5.87
N LEU A 262 11.39 -17.65 7.00
CA LEU A 262 11.05 -16.41 7.71
C LEU A 262 12.29 -15.60 8.06
N LYS A 263 13.35 -16.26 8.54
CA LYS A 263 14.62 -15.59 8.84
C LYS A 263 15.24 -14.96 7.60
N GLN A 264 15.21 -15.64 6.45
CA GLN A 264 15.70 -15.06 5.18
C GLN A 264 14.89 -13.83 4.79
N ILE A 265 13.56 -13.91 4.88
CA ILE A 265 12.65 -12.78 4.60
C ILE A 265 12.98 -11.59 5.50
N LEU A 266 13.15 -11.82 6.81
CA LEU A 266 13.45 -10.76 7.77
C LEU A 266 14.85 -10.17 7.60
N VAL A 267 15.85 -10.98 7.29
CA VAL A 267 17.23 -10.50 7.06
C VAL A 267 17.32 -9.58 5.84
N ILE A 268 16.48 -9.78 4.82
CA ILE A 268 16.43 -8.91 3.64
C ILE A 268 15.46 -7.74 3.87
N GLY A 269 14.28 -8.01 4.43
CA GLY A 269 13.21 -7.03 4.55
C GLY A 269 13.41 -6.01 5.67
N LEU A 270 13.99 -6.41 6.81
CA LEU A 270 14.17 -5.52 7.95
C LEU A 270 15.17 -4.39 7.64
N PRO A 271 16.35 -4.64 7.03
CA PRO A 271 17.24 -3.57 6.59
C PRO A 271 16.58 -2.62 5.59
N ASN A 272 15.80 -3.14 4.63
CA ASN A 272 15.08 -2.31 3.66
C ASN A 272 14.03 -1.42 4.34
N GLY A 273 13.28 -1.96 5.31
CA GLY A 273 12.31 -1.19 6.09
C GLY A 273 12.97 -0.10 6.95
N ILE A 274 14.09 -0.44 7.61
CA ILE A 274 14.88 0.54 8.39
C ILE A 274 15.48 1.61 7.48
N GLN A 275 15.99 1.24 6.30
CA GLN A 275 16.49 2.19 5.31
C GLN A 275 15.41 3.20 4.91
N GLY A 276 14.18 2.73 4.63
CA GLY A 276 13.06 3.61 4.33
C GLY A 276 12.71 4.56 5.48
N ALA A 277 12.73 4.07 6.71
CA ALA A 277 12.50 4.90 7.90
C ALA A 277 13.61 5.94 8.13
N LEU A 278 14.87 5.56 7.95
CA LEU A 278 16.02 6.46 8.04
C LEU A 278 15.97 7.55 6.97
N TYR A 279 15.53 7.20 5.75
CA TYR A 279 15.35 8.18 4.67
C TYR A 279 14.30 9.23 5.04
N SER A 280 13.15 8.82 5.57
CA SER A 280 12.13 9.76 6.09
C SER A 280 12.68 10.63 7.22
N PHE A 281 13.45 10.06 8.14
CA PHE A 281 14.08 10.80 9.24
C PHE A 281 15.09 11.83 8.73
N ALA A 282 15.95 11.47 7.77
CA ALA A 282 16.90 12.39 7.14
C ALA A 282 16.18 13.54 6.41
N ASN A 283 15.10 13.25 5.70
CA ASN A 283 14.29 14.27 5.03
C ASN A 283 13.67 15.28 6.01
N LEU A 284 13.33 14.88 7.24
CA LEU A 284 12.87 15.83 8.26
C LEU A 284 13.95 16.85 8.64
N PHE A 285 15.22 16.43 8.78
CA PHE A 285 16.32 17.35 9.04
C PHE A 285 16.59 18.30 7.86
N ILE A 286 16.55 17.77 6.64
CA ILE A 286 16.70 18.58 5.42
C ILE A 286 15.58 19.62 5.36
N GLN A 287 14.33 19.21 5.57
CA GLN A 287 13.18 20.11 5.55
C GLN A 287 13.26 21.17 6.66
N ALA A 288 13.68 20.80 7.88
CA ALA A 288 13.87 21.75 8.98
C ALA A 288 14.93 22.81 8.63
N THR A 289 16.01 22.39 7.96
CA THR A 289 17.07 23.28 7.48
C THR A 289 16.58 24.20 6.37
N VAL A 290 15.85 23.66 5.38
CA VAL A 290 15.24 24.43 4.27
C VAL A 290 14.25 25.46 4.78
N ASN A 291 13.44 25.11 5.78
CA ASN A 291 12.49 26.02 6.43
C ASN A 291 13.18 27.25 7.07
N GLY A 292 14.42 27.10 7.55
CA GLY A 292 15.21 28.21 8.09
C GLY A 292 15.65 29.26 7.06
N TYR A 293 15.65 28.94 5.77
CA TYR A 293 16.06 29.84 4.68
C TYR A 293 14.91 30.69 4.11
N GLY A 294 13.73 30.65 4.75
CA GLY A 294 12.57 31.47 4.38
C GLY A 294 11.70 30.90 3.27
N THR A 295 10.52 31.51 3.10
CA THR A 295 9.40 30.95 2.33
C THR A 295 9.70 30.71 0.85
N ASN A 296 10.50 31.57 0.21
CA ASN A 296 10.85 31.40 -1.20
C ASN A 296 11.68 30.13 -1.46
N THR A 297 12.60 29.81 -0.55
CA THR A 297 13.44 28.60 -0.62
C THR A 297 12.61 27.34 -0.37
N VAL A 298 11.67 27.40 0.57
CA VAL A 298 10.72 26.31 0.84
C VAL A 298 9.82 26.03 -0.37
N ALA A 299 9.30 27.09 -1.01
CA ALA A 299 8.48 26.95 -2.21
C ALA A 299 9.27 26.33 -3.38
N ALA A 300 10.52 26.77 -3.59
CA ALA A 300 11.40 26.21 -4.60
C ALA A 300 11.74 24.73 -4.33
N TYR A 301 12.06 24.37 -3.07
CA TYR A 301 12.32 22.99 -2.67
C TYR A 301 11.09 22.10 -2.84
N THR A 302 9.89 22.60 -2.52
CA THR A 302 8.62 21.88 -2.73
C THR A 302 8.35 21.63 -4.22
N ALA A 303 8.60 22.63 -5.08
CA ALA A 303 8.46 22.48 -6.52
C ALA A 303 9.45 21.45 -7.08
N PHE A 304 10.71 21.49 -6.62
CA PHE A 304 11.72 20.48 -6.95
C PHE A 304 11.29 19.09 -6.48
N GLY A 305 10.82 18.93 -5.24
CA GLY A 305 10.38 17.65 -4.69
C GLY A 305 9.26 16.99 -5.50
N LYS A 306 8.36 17.76 -6.11
CA LYS A 306 7.34 17.22 -7.02
C LYS A 306 7.93 16.64 -8.31
N ILE A 307 8.99 17.26 -8.85
CA ILE A 307 9.71 16.75 -10.02
C ILE A 307 10.55 15.52 -9.64
N ASP A 308 11.24 15.60 -8.51
CA ASP A 308 12.07 14.51 -7.98
C ASP A 308 11.25 13.25 -7.68
N ALA A 309 10.02 13.41 -7.18
CA ALA A 309 9.10 12.29 -6.95
C ALA A 309 8.78 11.50 -8.24
N LEU A 310 8.68 12.18 -9.39
CA LEU A 310 8.49 11.50 -10.69
C LEU A 310 9.72 10.70 -11.08
N PHE A 311 10.92 11.24 -10.84
CA PHE A 311 12.18 10.55 -11.10
C PHE A 311 12.33 9.33 -10.19
N TRP A 312 12.01 9.45 -8.91
CA TRP A 312 12.00 8.34 -7.96
C TRP A 312 11.01 7.23 -8.34
N ASN A 313 9.80 7.59 -8.76
CA ASN A 313 8.80 6.62 -9.23
C ASN A 313 9.29 5.86 -10.47
N TYR A 314 10.00 6.54 -11.38
CA TYR A 314 10.63 5.91 -12.54
C TYR A 314 11.77 4.97 -12.13
N SER A 315 12.68 5.46 -11.29
CA SER A 315 13.84 4.71 -10.79
C SER A 315 13.40 3.45 -10.05
N GLY A 316 12.45 3.57 -9.11
CA GLY A 316 11.95 2.44 -8.33
C GLY A 316 11.15 1.41 -9.14
N ALA A 317 10.60 1.79 -10.29
CA ALA A 317 9.89 0.87 -11.18
C ALA A 317 10.83 0.02 -12.06
N LEU A 318 12.08 0.45 -12.26
CA LEU A 318 13.09 -0.30 -13.02
C LEU A 318 13.84 -1.34 -12.18
N GLY A 319 13.76 -1.24 -10.84
CA GLY A 319 14.49 -2.09 -9.90
C GLY A 319 15.69 -1.39 -9.30
#